data_AF-A0A428XX17-F1
#
_entry.id   AF-A0A428XX17-F1
#
_cell.length_a   1.000
_cell.length_b   1.000
_cell.length_c   1.000
_cell.angle_alpha   90.00
_cell.angle_beta   90.00
_cell.angle_gamma   90.00
#
_symmetry.space_group_name_H-M   'P 1'
#
loop_
_entity.id
_entity.type
_entity.pdbx_description
1 polymer ?
#
loop_
_entity_poly.entity_id
_entity_poly.type
_entity_poly.pdbx_seq_one_letter_code
_entity_poly.pdbx_strand_id
1 'polypeptide(L)' 'MTPRAVIIAGFAAILALAITVDRYARRAGSGVRPFSTTLAAALRSRGGRVVVFGAWLWLGWHFLAR' A
#
# COMPACT_ATOMS: atom_id res chain seq x y z
N MET A 1 4.89 18.90 -17.94
CA MET A 1 4.41 18.23 -16.72
C MET A 1 5.41 18.48 -15.61
N THR A 2 4.96 18.91 -14.42
CA THR A 2 5.87 19.17 -13.31
C THR A 2 6.27 17.85 -12.63
N PRO A 3 7.50 17.71 -12.11
CA PRO A 3 7.95 16.50 -11.41
C PRO A 3 6.99 16.08 -10.28
N ARG A 4 6.41 17.07 -9.59
CA ARG A 4 5.37 16.88 -8.57
C ARG A 4 4.15 16.11 -9.09
N ALA A 5 3.64 16.44 -10.27
CA ALA A 5 2.46 15.82 -10.82
C ALA A 5 2.71 14.34 -11.20
N VAL A 6 3.90 14.05 -11.74
CA VAL A 6 4.31 12.68 -12.09
C VAL A 6 4.41 11.81 -10.85
N ILE A 7 5.02 12.34 -9.78
CA ILE A 7 5.11 11.65 -8.49
C ILE A 7 3.71 11.35 -7.95
N ILE A 8 2.84 12.36 -7.87
CA ILE A 8 1.46 12.18 -7.37
C ILE A 8 0.71 11.14 -8.20
N ALA A 9 0.81 11.19 -9.53
CA ALA A 9 0.16 10.24 -10.42
C ALA A 9 0.68 8.80 -10.22
N GLY A 10 1.99 8.62 -10.06
CA GLY A 10 2.58 7.31 -9.79
C GLY A 10 2.10 6.71 -8.47
N PHE A 11 2.06 7.52 -7.41
CA PHE A 11 1.52 7.09 -6.12
C PHE A 11 0.02 6.80 -6.17
N ALA A 12 -0.75 7.64 -6.85
CA ALA A 12 -2.18 7.42 -7.03
C ALA A 12 -2.45 6.12 -7.81
N ALA A 13 -1.62 5.80 -8.81
CA ALA A 13 -1.70 4.55 -9.55
C ALA A 13 -1.38 3.33 -8.67
N ILE A 14 -0.33 3.40 -7.85
CA ILE A 14 0.02 2.33 -6.90
C ILE A 14 -1.12 2.12 -5.88
N LEU A 15 -1.68 3.22 -5.34
CA LEU A 15 -2.80 3.16 -4.42
C LEU A 15 -4.05 2.55 -5.07
N ALA A 16 -4.37 2.98 -6.30
CA ALA A 16 -5.50 2.44 -7.06
C ALA A 16 -5.31 0.94 -7.32
N LEU A 17 -4.10 0.51 -7.66
CA LEU A 17 -3.77 -0.90 -7.86
C LEU A 17 -3.92 -1.71 -6.57
N ALA A 18 -3.47 -1.18 -5.43
CA ALA A 18 -3.64 -1.83 -4.14
C ALA A 18 -5.12 -2.00 -3.78
N ILE A 19 -5.94 -0.96 -4.03
CA ILE A 19 -7.39 -0.99 -3.78
C ILE A 19 -8.07 -2.00 -4.70
N THR A 20 -7.76 -2.03 -6.01
CA THR A 20 -8.39 -2.98 -6.95
C THR A 20 -8.05 -4.41 -6.61
N VAL A 21 -6.79 -4.70 -6.23
CA VAL A 21 -6.37 -6.03 -5.76
C VAL A 21 -7.11 -6.42 -4.48
N ASP A 22 -7.22 -5.54 -3.49
CA ASP A 22 -7.97 -5.84 -2.26
C ASP A 22 -9.47 -6.05 -2.53
N ARG A 23 -10.07 -5.24 -3.42
CA ARG A 23 -11.47 -5.43 -3.84
C ARG A 23 -11.68 -6.77 -4.54
N TYR A 24 -10.73 -7.19 -5.37
CA TYR A 24 -10.76 -8.49 -6.02
C TYR A 24 -10.58 -9.63 -5.01
N ALA A 25 -9.68 -9.45 -4.03
CA ALA A 25 -9.43 -10.41 -2.97
C ALA A 25 -10.66 -10.64 -2.06
N ARG A 26 -11.49 -9.62 -1.88
CA ARG A 26 -12.75 -9.70 -1.12
C ARG A 26 -13.91 -10.36 -1.86
N ARG A 27 -13.79 -10.60 -3.17
CA ARG A 27 -14.84 -11.29 -3.94
C ARG A 27 -14.87 -12.77 -3.54
N ALA A 28 -16.07 -13.29 -3.26
CA ALA A 28 -16.28 -14.70 -2.94
C ALA A 28 -15.77 -15.58 -4.09
N GLY A 29 -14.88 -16.53 -3.78
CA GLY A 29 -14.23 -17.41 -4.76
C GLY A 29 -12.86 -16.94 -5.26
N SER A 30 -12.34 -15.80 -4.78
CA SER A 30 -10.96 -15.40 -5.11
C SER A 30 -9.94 -16.20 -4.28
N GLY A 31 -8.90 -16.72 -4.93
CA GLY A 31 -7.75 -17.36 -4.27
C GLY A 31 -6.78 -16.37 -3.62
N VAL A 32 -7.06 -15.07 -3.70
CA VAL A 32 -6.21 -13.99 -3.18
C VAL A 32 -6.69 -13.62 -1.78
N ARG A 33 -5.76 -13.59 -0.82
CA ARG A 33 -6.10 -13.23 0.57
C ARG A 33 -6.36 -11.72 0.69
N PRO A 34 -7.41 -11.30 1.42
CA PRO A 34 -7.71 -9.88 1.65
C PRO A 34 -6.53 -9.14 2.28
N PHE A 35 -6.34 -7.88 1.92
CA PHE A 35 -5.23 -7.05 2.41
C PHE A 35 -5.17 -7.02 3.94
N SER A 36 -6.31 -7.03 4.63
CA SER A 36 -6.38 -7.11 6.09
C SER A 36 -5.68 -8.34 6.66
N THR A 37 -5.88 -9.51 6.04
CA THR A 37 -5.25 -10.76 6.46
C THR A 37 -3.75 -10.79 6.13
N THR A 38 -3.37 -10.25 4.97
CA THR A 38 -1.97 -10.16 4.54
C THR A 38 -1.19 -9.17 5.41
N LEU A 39 -1.80 -8.03 5.75
CA LEU A 39 -1.23 -7.04 6.65
C LEU A 39 -1.12 -7.57 8.07
N ALA A 40 -2.13 -8.26 8.59
CA ALA A 40 -2.07 -8.92 9.90
C ALA A 40 -0.94 -9.96 9.96
N ALA A 41 -0.74 -10.73 8.87
CA ALA A 41 0.37 -11.66 8.74
C ALA A 41 1.73 -10.94 8.67
N ALA A 42 1.84 -9.88 7.88
CA ALA A 42 3.06 -9.07 7.77
C ALA A 42 3.46 -8.48 9.13
N LEU A 43 2.49 -7.90 9.85
CA LEU A 43 2.65 -7.34 11.19
C LEU A 43 2.96 -8.40 12.26
N ARG A 44 2.82 -9.69 11.97
CA ARG A 44 3.21 -10.77 12.88
C ARG A 44 4.72 -11.01 12.89
N SER A 45 5.42 -10.63 11.81
CA SER A 45 6.87 -10.76 11.67
C SER A 45 7.59 -9.43 11.96
N ARG A 46 8.81 -9.49 12.55
CA ARG A 46 9.63 -8.29 12.76
C ARG A 46 9.98 -7.61 11.43
N GLY A 47 10.33 -8.38 10.40
CA GLY A 47 10.64 -7.86 9.07
C GLY A 47 9.44 -7.15 8.43
N GLY A 48 8.25 -7.76 8.48
CA GLY A 48 7.04 -7.14 7.93
C GLY A 48 6.64 -5.86 8.68
N ARG A 49 6.84 -5.78 10.00
CA ARG A 49 6.66 -4.52 10.74
C ARG A 49 7.59 -3.42 10.25
N VAL A 50 8.88 -3.71 10.07
CA VAL A 50 9.85 -2.73 9.57
C VAL A 50 9.46 -2.23 8.18
N VAL A 51 9.00 -3.12 7.30
CA VAL A 51 8.51 -2.73 5.96
C VAL A 51 7.28 -1.83 6.05
N VAL A 52 6.30 -2.18 6.89
CA VAL A 52 5.07 -1.37 7.06
C VAL A 52 5.39 -0.01 7.66
N PHE A 53 6.20 0.05 8.71
CA PHE A 53 6.64 1.32 9.32
C PHE A 53 7.50 2.14 8.37
N GLY A 54 8.40 1.52 7.61
CA GLY A 54 9.22 2.18 6.60
C GLY A 54 8.38 2.77 5.47
N ALA A 55 7.39 2.01 4.97
CA ALA A 55 6.44 2.50 3.98
C ALA A 55 5.62 3.68 4.53
N TRP A 56 5.15 3.60 5.78
CA TRP A 56 4.42 4.69 6.44
C TRP A 56 5.27 5.93 6.64
N LEU A 57 6.51 5.78 7.13
CA LEU A 57 7.46 6.88 7.31
C LEU A 57 7.81 7.53 5.97
N TRP A 58 8.04 6.72 4.94
CA TRP A 58 8.30 7.20 3.59
C TRP A 58 7.11 7.96 3.02
N LEU A 59 5.89 7.46 3.20
CA LEU A 59 4.66 8.16 2.78
C LEU A 59 4.48 9.48 3.54
N GLY A 60 4.68 9.46 4.86
CA GLY A 60 4.58 10.65 5.71
C GLY A 60 5.60 11.72 5.34
N TRP A 61 6.86 11.32 5.14
CA TRP A 61 7.90 12.25 4.67
C TRP A 61 7.57 12.82 3.29
N HIS A 62 7.06 11.99 2.37
CA HIS A 62 6.83 12.41 1.00
C HIS A 62 5.52 13.18 0.79
N PHE A 63 4.54 13.06 1.68
CA PHE A 63 3.23 13.74 1.57
C PHE A 63 2.96 14.78 2.65
N LEU A 64 3.42 14.58 3.90
CA LEU A 64 3.14 15.47 5.05
C LEU A 64 4.27 16.47 5.33
N ALA A 65 5.53 16.11 5.05
CA ALA A 65 6.68 17.00 5.28
C ALA A 65 6.96 17.97 4.11
N ARG A 66 5.97 18.19 3.23
CA ARG A 66 6.03 19.05 2.04
C ARG A 66 4.75 19.87 1.89
#